data_AF-A0A352MXD8-F1
#
_entry.id   AF-A0A352MXD8-F1
#
_cell.length_a   1.000
_cell.length_b   1.000
_cell.length_c   1.000
_cell.angle_alpha   90.00
_cell.angle_beta   90.00
_cell.angle_gamma   90.00
#
_symmetry.space_group_name_H-M   'P 1'
#
loop_
_entity.id
_entity.type
_entity.pdbx_description
1 polymer ?
#
loop_
_entity_poly.entity_id
_entity_poly.type
_entity_poly.pdbx_seq_one_letter_code
_entity_poly.pdbx_strand_id
1 'polypeptide(L)' 'MADKTLVCKDCGAEFIFTEGEQAFYQEKGFTNEPQRCPACRKARKEQRRNNNNNF' A
#
# COMPACT_ATOMS: atom_id res chain seq x y z
N MET A 1 -1.96 -6.18 -17.45
CA MET A 1 -2.05 -4.75 -17.05
C MET A 1 -0.64 -4.27 -16.75
N ALA A 2 -0.13 -3.22 -17.39
CA ALA A 2 1.26 -2.83 -17.24
C ALA A 2 1.57 -2.27 -15.83
N ASP A 3 2.83 -2.37 -15.41
CA ASP A 3 3.32 -1.75 -14.18
C ASP A 3 3.09 -0.24 -14.21
N LYS A 4 2.61 0.31 -13.08
CA LYS A 4 2.30 1.74 -12.96
C LYS A 4 3.12 2.36 -11.84
N THR A 5 3.85 3.43 -12.12
CA THR A 5 4.51 4.21 -11.07
C THR A 5 3.49 5.16 -10.43
N LEU A 6 3.38 5.12 -9.10
CA LEU A 6 2.50 5.96 -8.30
C LEU A 6 3.31 6.75 -7.27
N VAL A 7 2.75 7.86 -6.81
CA VAL A 7 3.37 8.71 -5.78
C VAL A 7 2.70 8.47 -4.43
N CYS A 8 3.50 8.23 -3.40
CA CYS A 8 3.00 8.03 -2.04
C CYS A 8 2.44 9.34 -1.47
N LYS A 9 1.18 9.35 -1.06
CA LYS A 9 0.53 10.51 -0.44
C LYS A 9 1.12 10.90 0.92
N ASP A 10 1.73 9.96 1.65
CA ASP A 10 2.29 10.22 2.99
C ASP A 10 3.75 10.72 2.93
N CYS A 11 4.59 10.20 2.02
CA CYS A 11 6.03 10.54 1.97
C CYS A 11 6.52 11.13 0.64
N GLY A 12 5.68 11.23 -0.38
CA GLY A 12 6.05 11.77 -1.70
C GLY A 12 6.93 10.85 -2.55
N ALA A 13 7.36 9.69 -2.02
CA ALA A 13 8.20 8.76 -2.78
C ALA A 13 7.41 8.06 -3.89
N GLU A 14 8.06 7.87 -5.03
CA GLU A 14 7.56 7.04 -6.12
C GLU A 14 7.64 5.56 -5.75
N PHE A 15 6.63 4.78 -6.13
CA PHE A 15 6.62 3.34 -5.97
C PHE A 15 5.90 2.67 -7.14
N ILE A 16 6.29 1.43 -7.43
CA ILE A 16 5.71 0.66 -8.53
C ILE A 16 4.50 -0.11 -8.02
N PHE A 17 3.37 0.09 -8.68
CA PHE A 17 2.16 -0.71 -8.57
C PHE A 17 2.17 -1.74 -9.70
N THR A 18 2.71 -2.92 -9.39
CA THR A 18 2.99 -3.95 -10.39
C THR A 18 1.72 -4.58 -10.93
N GLU A 19 1.80 -5.23 -12.09
CA GLU A 19 0.71 -6.05 -12.63
C GLU A 19 0.16 -7.06 -11.61
N GLY A 20 1.04 -7.71 -10.85
CA GLY A 20 0.66 -8.67 -9.82
C GLY A 20 -0.11 -8.03 -8.67
N GLU A 21 0.29 -6.83 -8.21
CA GLU A 21 -0.49 -6.10 -7.20
C GLU A 21 -1.84 -5.64 -7.76
N GLN A 22 -1.91 -5.24 -9.04
CA GLN A 22 -3.16 -4.87 -9.71
C GLN A 22 -4.13 -6.05 -9.78
N ALA A 23 -3.65 -7.22 -10.19
CA ALA A 23 -4.44 -8.46 -10.24
C ALA A 23 -4.95 -8.85 -8.85
N PHE A 24 -4.09 -8.77 -7.82
CA PHE A 24 -4.49 -9.03 -6.44
C PHE A 24 -5.58 -8.05 -5.96
N TYR A 25 -5.45 -6.76 -6.31
CA TYR A 25 -6.45 -5.76 -5.96
C TYR A 25 -7.79 -6.06 -6.63
N GLN A 26 -7.79 -6.41 -7.91
CA GLN A 26 -9.00 -6.77 -8.66
C GLN A 26 -9.66 -8.06 -8.12
N GLU A 27 -8.87 -9.08 -7.82
CA GLU A 27 -9.37 -10.35 -7.24
C GLU A 27 -10.04 -10.13 -5.88
N LYS A 28 -9.53 -9.18 -5.09
CA LYS A 28 -10.14 -8.76 -3.82
C LYS A 28 -11.34 -7.83 -3.99
N GLY A 29 -11.68 -7.41 -5.20
CA GLY A 29 -12.76 -6.46 -5.48
C GLY A 29 -12.40 -5.01 -5.14
N PHE A 30 -11.12 -4.68 -5.01
CA PHE A 30 -10.67 -3.30 -4.82
C PHE A 30 -10.63 -2.58 -6.17
N THR A 31 -11.43 -1.52 -6.30
CA THR A 31 -11.47 -0.66 -7.49
C THR A 31 -10.46 0.50 -7.42
N ASN A 32 -9.86 0.75 -6.26
CA ASN A 32 -9.00 1.89 -6.01
C ASN A 32 -7.52 1.50 -6.01
N GLU A 33 -6.70 2.35 -6.62
CA GLU A 33 -5.25 2.21 -6.63
C GLU A 33 -4.65 2.52 -5.24
N PRO A 34 -3.53 1.88 -4.87
CA PRO A 34 -2.84 2.21 -3.63
C PRO A 34 -2.36 3.65 -3.64
N GLN A 35 -2.70 4.38 -2.57
CA GLN A 35 -2.29 5.78 -2.38
C GLN A 35 -0.98 5.92 -1.58
N ARG A 36 -0.45 4.81 -1.06
CA ARG A 36 0.70 4.77 -0.17
C ARG A 36 1.65 3.67 -0.58
N CYS A 37 2.95 3.96 -0.55
CA CYS A 37 3.97 2.98 -0.83
C CYS A 37 3.96 1.82 0.20
N PRO A 38 4.53 0.66 -0.14
CA PRO A 38 4.65 -0.49 0.77
C PRO A 38 5.28 -0.13 2.13
N ALA A 39 6.27 0.76 2.16
CA ALA A 39 6.93 1.20 3.39
C ALA A 39 5.97 1.94 4.33
N CYS A 40 5.22 2.94 3.85
CA CYS A 40 4.22 3.65 4.65
C CYS A 40 3.06 2.75 5.07
N ARG A 41 2.63 1.82 4.21
CA ARG A 41 1.62 0.80 4.56
C ARG A 41 2.13 -0.10 5.70
N LYS A 42 3.38 -0.57 5.64
CA LYS A 42 4.03 -1.38 6.68
C LYS A 42 4.17 -0.60 7.98
N ALA A 43 4.69 0.62 7.94
CA ALA A 43 4.88 1.47 9.12
C ALA A 43 3.55 1.72 9.86
N ARG A 44 2.46 2.01 9.14
CA ARG A 44 1.12 2.15 9.75
C ARG A 44 0.61 0.84 10.37
N LYS A 45 0.85 -0.30 9.72
CA LYS A 45 0.48 -1.62 10.28
C LYS A 45 1.25 -1.90 11.57
N GLU A 46 2.52 -1.53 11.61
CA GLU A 46 3.40 -1.71 12.78
C GLU A 46 3.00 -0.81 13.94
N GLN A 47 2.73 0.48 13.68
CA GLN A 47 2.19 1.41 14.69
C GLN A 47 0.89 0.89 15.33
N ARG A 48 -0.01 0.30 14.53
CA ARG A 48 -1.26 -0.30 15.05
C ARG A 48 -1.01 -1.52 15.95
N ARG A 49 0.01 -2.33 15.65
CA ARG A 49 0.38 -3.48 16.50
C ARG A 49 0.99 -3.01 17.82
N ASN A 50 1.82 -1.98 17.80
CA ASN A 50 2.49 -1.50 19.00
C ASN A 50 1.51 -0.89 20.01
N ASN A 51 0.40 -0.32 19.55
CA ASN A 51 -0.64 0.25 20.42
C ASN A 51 -1.57 -0.80 21.07
N ASN A 52 -1.53 -2.07 20.63
CA ASN A 52 -2.37 -3.15 21.19
C ASN A 52 -1.69 -3.90 22.35
N ASN A 53 -0.41 -3.64 22.60
CA ASN A 53 0.37 -4.29 23.68
C ASN A 53 0.47 -3.42 24.95
N ASN A 54 -0.39 -2.41 25.11
CA ASN A 54 -0.37 -1.53 26.28
C ASN A 54 -1.49 -1.83 27.30
N PHE A 55 -1.84 -3.11 27.46
CA PHE A 55 -2.69 -3.61 28.54
C PHE A 55 -1.93 -4.64 29.36
#